data_AF-A0A1Y2G447-F1
#
_entry.id   AF-A0A1Y2G447-F1
#
_cell.length_a   1.000
_cell.length_b   1.000
_cell.length_c   1.000
_cell.angle_alpha   90.00
_cell.angle_beta   90.00
_cell.angle_gamma   90.00
#
_symmetry.space_group_name_H-M   'P 1'
#
loop_
_entity.id
_entity.type
_entity.pdbx_description
1 polymer ?
#
loop_
_entity_poly.entity_id
_entity_poly.type
_entity_poly.pdbx_seq_one_letter_code
_entity_poly.pdbx_strand_id
1 'polypeptide(L)'
;VGRVDTQLRKGRYAARVGQGAPVYLAAVMEYLVAEILELAGNAARDNKKKRIIPRHVQLAIRNDEELDKLLSHVNISQGGVLPNV
;
A
#
# COMPACT_ATOMS: atom_id res chain seq x y z
N VAL A 1 0.46 7.63 15.28
CA VAL A 1 -0.90 8.22 15.36
C VAL A 1 -0.92 9.76 15.24
N GLY A 2 -0.17 10.53 16.05
CA GLY A 2 -0.28 12.01 16.07
C GLY A 2 -0.09 12.73 14.72
N ARG A 3 0.77 12.21 13.84
CA ARG A 3 0.92 12.73 12.46
C ARG A 3 -0.36 12.57 11.63
N VAL A 4 -1.06 11.45 11.78
CA VAL A 4 -2.33 11.17 11.09
C VAL A 4 -3.42 12.11 11.58
N ASP A 5 -3.53 12.35 12.91
CA ASP A 5 -4.46 13.35 13.46
C ASP A 5 -4.20 14.75 12.89
N THR A 6 -2.93 15.15 12.83
CA THR A 6 -2.54 16.44 12.25
C THR A 6 -2.93 16.54 10.77
N GLN A 7 -2.72 15.48 9.99
CA GLN A 7 -3.09 15.43 8.57
C GLN A 7 -4.62 15.48 8.37
N LEU A 8 -5.38 14.76 9.19
CA LEU A 8 -6.86 14.79 9.16
C LEU A 8 -7.40 16.20 9.44
N ARG A 9 -6.85 16.90 10.43
CA ARG A 9 -7.25 18.28 10.75
C ARG A 9 -6.87 19.27 9.64
N LYS A 10 -5.65 19.15 9.10
CA LYS A 10 -5.18 20.02 8.00
C LYS A 10 -5.95 19.81 6.70
N GLY A 11 -6.40 18.59 6.42
CA GLY A 11 -7.19 18.26 5.24
C GLY A 11 -8.62 18.81 5.25
N ARG A 12 -9.11 19.33 6.40
CA ARG A 12 -10.47 19.91 6.54
C ARG A 12 -11.59 18.97 6.08
N TYR A 13 -11.41 17.65 6.26
CA TYR A 13 -12.41 16.63 5.88
C TYR A 13 -13.71 16.73 6.70
N ALA A 14 -13.62 17.27 7.93
CA ALA A 14 -14.75 17.53 8.82
C ALA A 14 -14.43 18.70 9.76
N ALA A 15 -15.47 19.33 10.33
CA ALA A 15 -15.30 20.42 11.29
C ALA A 15 -14.64 19.96 12.61
N ARG A 16 -14.83 18.69 13.01
CA ARG A 16 -14.21 18.07 14.18
C ARG A 16 -13.73 16.67 13.81
N VAL A 17 -12.58 16.28 14.37
CA VAL A 17 -12.02 14.93 14.24
C VAL A 17 -12.03 14.30 15.62
N GLY A 18 -12.73 13.18 15.77
CA GLY A 18 -12.80 12.41 17.02
C GLY A 18 -11.46 11.73 17.35
N GLN A 19 -11.20 11.49 18.63
CA GLN A 19 -9.90 10.96 19.09
C GLN A 19 -9.57 9.56 18.53
N GLY A 20 -10.59 8.72 18.29
CA GLY A 20 -10.40 7.37 17.74
C GLY A 20 -10.10 7.33 16.24
N ALA A 21 -10.49 8.37 15.48
CA ALA A 21 -10.31 8.42 14.03
C ALA A 21 -8.84 8.27 13.57
N PRO A 22 -7.86 9.04 14.10
CA PRO A 22 -6.47 8.89 13.70
C PRO A 22 -5.84 7.57 14.15
N VAL A 23 -6.33 6.95 15.23
CA VAL A 23 -5.86 5.63 15.69
C VAL A 23 -6.31 4.57 14.70
N TYR A 24 -7.61 4.56 14.37
CA TYR A 24 -8.18 3.61 13.45
C TYR A 24 -7.56 3.72 12.05
N LEU A 25 -7.45 4.94 11.52
CA LEU A 25 -6.84 5.15 10.21
C LEU A 25 -5.37 4.74 10.20
N ALA A 26 -4.60 5.02 11.27
CA ALA A 26 -3.21 4.57 11.35
C ALA A 26 -3.10 3.04 11.34
N ALA A 27 -3.98 2.34 12.05
CA ALA A 27 -4.00 0.88 12.08
C ALA A 27 -4.34 0.29 10.69
N VAL A 28 -5.32 0.85 9.99
CA VAL A 28 -5.67 0.41 8.63
C VAL A 28 -4.52 0.67 7.65
N MET A 29 -3.89 1.84 7.73
CA MET A 29 -2.71 2.15 6.89
C MET A 29 -1.55 1.20 7.18
N GLU A 30 -1.30 0.87 8.45
CA GLU A 30 -0.27 -0.09 8.85
C GLU A 30 -0.56 -1.48 8.29
N TYR A 31 -1.79 -1.95 8.42
CA TYR A 31 -2.22 -3.24 7.87
C TYR A 31 -2.03 -3.33 6.35
N LEU A 32 -2.53 -2.35 5.59
CA LEU A 32 -2.38 -2.34 4.13
C LEU A 32 -0.92 -2.29 3.68
N VAL A 33 -0.08 -1.52 4.38
CA VAL A 33 1.36 -1.46 4.08
C VAL A 33 2.05 -2.78 4.41
N ALA A 34 1.70 -3.42 5.52
CA ALA A 34 2.26 -4.71 5.91
C ALA A 34 1.96 -5.78 4.86
N GLU A 35 0.70 -5.89 4.40
CA GLU A 35 0.27 -6.85 3.38
C GLU A 35 1.04 -6.66 2.06
N ILE A 36 1.10 -5.42 1.55
CA ILE A 36 1.83 -5.12 0.31
C ILE A 36 3.33 -5.44 0.46
N LEU A 37 3.93 -5.15 1.62
CA LEU A 37 5.35 -5.43 1.86
C LEU A 37 5.64 -6.92 2.01
N GLU A 38 4.73 -7.69 2.58
CA GLU A 38 4.84 -9.15 2.67
C GLU A 38 4.89 -9.77 1.27
N LEU A 39 3.89 -9.46 0.44
CA LEU A 39 3.79 -9.98 -0.93
C LEU A 39 4.96 -9.49 -1.81
N ALA A 40 5.35 -8.21 -1.69
CA ALA A 40 6.50 -7.68 -2.42
C ALA A 40 7.83 -8.28 -1.93
N GLY A 41 7.93 -8.63 -0.65
CA GLY A 41 9.05 -9.37 -0.08
C GLY A 41 9.17 -10.77 -0.65
N ASN A 42 8.04 -11.48 -0.77
CA ASN A 42 7.97 -12.79 -1.43
C ASN A 42 8.39 -12.70 -2.90
N ALA A 43 7.84 -11.75 -3.66
CA ALA A 43 8.23 -11.52 -5.05
C ALA A 43 9.72 -11.16 -5.22
N ALA A 44 10.29 -10.41 -4.26
CA ALA A 44 11.73 -10.12 -4.24
C ALA A 44 12.56 -11.39 -4.03
N ARG A 45 12.13 -12.25 -3.10
CA ARG A 45 12.77 -13.53 -2.78
C ARG A 45 12.72 -14.49 -3.97
N ASP A 46 11.59 -14.58 -4.66
CA ASP A 46 11.43 -15.42 -5.86
C ASP A 46 12.36 -14.99 -6.99
N ASN A 47 12.58 -13.68 -7.12
CA ASN A 47 13.57 -13.09 -8.02
C ASN A 47 15.02 -13.17 -7.51
N LYS A 48 15.26 -13.88 -6.39
CA LYS A 48 16.57 -14.04 -5.74
C LYS A 48 17.23 -12.70 -5.39
N LYS A 49 16.43 -11.70 -5.01
CA LYS A 49 16.89 -10.37 -4.56
C LYS A 49 16.62 -10.18 -3.07
N LYS A 50 17.52 -9.45 -2.40
CA LYS A 50 17.36 -9.06 -0.98
C LYS A 50 16.66 -7.71 -0.78
N ARG A 51 16.39 -6.98 -1.86
CA ARG A 51 15.82 -5.61 -1.83
C ARG A 51 14.54 -5.57 -2.66
N ILE A 52 13.49 -5.00 -2.08
CA ILE A 52 12.26 -4.67 -2.78
C ILE A 52 12.52 -3.52 -3.76
N ILE A 53 12.06 -3.66 -5.00
CA ILE A 53 12.11 -2.63 -6.05
C ILE A 53 10.69 -2.45 -6.64
N PRO A 54 10.41 -1.40 -7.42
CA PRO A 54 9.07 -1.17 -7.97
C PRO A 54 8.48 -2.36 -8.73
N ARG A 55 9.31 -3.16 -9.43
CA ARG A 55 8.88 -4.41 -10.06
C ARG A 55 8.24 -5.40 -9.08
N HIS A 56 8.80 -5.55 -7.88
CA HIS A 56 8.28 -6.48 -6.88
C HIS A 56 6.94 -6.00 -6.32
N VAL A 57 6.78 -4.68 -6.13
CA VAL A 57 5.50 -4.07 -5.72
C VAL A 57 4.44 -4.25 -6.80
N GLN A 58 4.79 -4.03 -8.08
CA GLN A 58 3.86 -4.27 -9.19
C GLN A 58 3.42 -5.74 -9.26
N LEU A 59 4.36 -6.68 -9.15
CA LEU A 59 4.02 -8.10 -9.16
C LEU A 59 3.15 -8.50 -7.97
N ALA A 60 3.45 -7.98 -6.77
CA ALA A 60 2.65 -8.22 -5.57
C ALA A 60 1.20 -7.75 -5.75
N ILE A 61 1.01 -6.50 -6.18
CA ILE A 61 -0.32 -5.92 -6.37
C ILE A 61 -1.11 -6.64 -7.45
N ARG A 62 -0.50 -6.93 -8.61
CA ARG A 62 -1.23 -7.47 -9.77
C ARG A 62 -1.53 -8.98 -9.66
N ASN A 63 -0.79 -9.72 -8.84
CA ASN A 63 -1.08 -11.14 -8.59
C ASN A 63 -2.08 -11.37 -7.45
N ASP A 64 -2.41 -10.33 -6.68
CA ASP A 64 -3.40 -10.40 -5.61
C ASP A 64 -4.72 -9.77 -6.08
N GLU A 65 -5.83 -10.50 -6.01
CA GLU A 65 -7.12 -10.08 -6.59
C GLU A 65 -7.69 -8.84 -5.89
N GLU A 66 -7.56 -8.76 -4.56
CA GLU A 66 -8.12 -7.66 -3.77
C GLU A 66 -7.31 -6.38 -3.97
N LEU A 67 -5.98 -6.48 -3.96
CA LEU A 67 -5.09 -5.35 -4.22
C LEU A 67 -5.14 -4.89 -5.68
N ASP A 68 -5.24 -5.80 -6.65
CA ASP A 68 -5.38 -5.43 -8.06
C ASP A 68 -6.67 -4.65 -8.29
N LYS A 69 -7.78 -5.09 -7.67
CA LYS A 69 -9.05 -4.37 -7.72
C LYS A 69 -8.96 -3.01 -7.03
N LEU A 70 -8.41 -2.95 -5.82
CA LEU A 70 -8.24 -1.72 -5.05
C LEU A 70 -7.36 -0.69 -5.79
N LEU A 71 -6.35 -1.16 -6.53
CA LEU A 71 -5.33 -0.32 -7.20
C LEU A 71 -5.41 -0.42 -8.73
N SER A 72 -6.59 -0.75 -9.26
CA SER A 72 -6.87 -0.95 -10.69
C SER A 72 -6.47 0.25 -11.56
N HIS A 73 -6.56 1.47 -11.03
CA HIS A 73 -6.22 2.71 -11.75
C HIS A 73 -4.89 3.34 -11.31
N VAL A 74 -4.07 2.62 -10.55
CA VAL A 74 -2.78 3.12 -10.06
C VAL A 74 -1.64 2.63 -10.96
N ASN A 75 -0.84 3.58 -11.45
CA ASN A 75 0.39 3.28 -12.22
C ASN A 75 1.60 3.24 -11.29
N ILE A 76 2.25 2.08 -11.17
CA ILE A 76 3.52 1.95 -10.44
C ILE A 76 4.67 2.26 -11.39
N SER A 77 5.31 3.42 -11.20
CA SER A 77 6.47 3.83 -11.97
C SER A 77 7.56 2.76 -11.93
N GLN A 78 8.10 2.37 -13.10
CA GLN A 78 9.13 1.32 -13.22
C GLN A 78 8.68 -0.08 -12.76
N GLY A 79 7.37 -0.32 -12.63
CA GLY A 79 6.81 -1.62 -12.25
C GLY A 79 6.75 -2.66 -13.37
N GLY A 80 6.65 -2.22 -14.63
CA GLY A 80 6.39 -3.09 -15.78
C GLY A 80 4.98 -3.73 -15.74
N VAL A 81 4.78 -4.83 -16.46
CA VAL A 81 3.50 -5.56 -16.56
C VAL A 81 3.64 -7.03 -16.12
N LEU A 82 2.54 -7.69 -15.76
CA LEU A 82 2.56 -9.14 -15.56
C LEU A 82 2.97 -9.84 -16.87
N PRO A 83 3.84 -10.87 -16.81
CA PRO A 83 4.09 -11.72 -17.96
C PRO A 83 2.79 -12.43 -18.35
N ASN A 84 2.33 -12.23 -19.58
CA ASN A 84 1.18 -12.92 -20.17
C ASN A 84 1.53 -13.25 -21.62
N VAL A 85 1.21 -14.46 -22.07
CA VAL A 85 1.49 -14.96 -23.43
C VAL A 85 0.18 -15.15 -24.17
#